data_AF-A0AA35GJP6-F1
#
_entry.id   AF-A0AA35GJP6-F1
#
_cell.length_a   1.000
_cell.length_b   1.000
_cell.length_c   1.000
_cell.angle_alpha   90.00
_cell.angle_beta   90.00
_cell.angle_gamma   90.00
#
_symmetry.space_group_name_H-M   'P 1'
#
loop_
_entity.id
_entity.type
_entity.pdbx_description
1 polymer ?
#
loop_
_entity_poly.entity_id
_entity_poly.type
_entity_poly.pdbx_seq_one_letter_code
_entity_poly.pdbx_strand_id
1 'polypeptide(L)'
;MTQDHFDPPLLIRELQSRTVSLELTPFFYNAGGEPCYLDRLPPEATLIQPAPCNPQARAGRPYTVRGLRNTKLSPGFGVEYELDLAAEEVVFEPLWSTAEHAAAFGITVIQPGQGLRIDSRFPELQHMHLEYGVFAGHWSPYQGTQNRLCTTICTDLEHHDFPHLFISCDPVKPLVLSVARYWPAEGRICMADLWIPQGWSVFLPAQPDNATAPCVDLHNNRNSARACWGDLFQDRVHTQTLLRENDDSFRWYWNPLPTVHSRPPAQAPQHSA
;
A
#
# COMPACT_ATOMS: atom_id res chain seq x y z
N MET A 1 8.11 5.03 43.05
CA MET A 1 8.93 4.17 42.17
C MET A 1 8.25 4.16 40.82
N THR A 2 8.71 4.97 39.88
CA THR A 2 8.37 4.81 38.46
C THR A 2 9.03 3.50 38.03
N GLN A 3 8.23 2.49 37.70
CA GLN A 3 8.81 1.28 37.11
C GLN A 3 9.35 1.66 35.73
N ASP A 4 10.66 1.57 35.55
CA ASP A 4 11.33 1.69 34.26
C ASP A 4 10.96 0.48 33.40
N HIS A 5 9.77 0.52 32.81
CA HIS A 5 9.39 -0.41 31.76
C HIS A 5 9.90 0.11 30.43
N PHE A 6 10.45 -0.77 29.60
CA PHE A 6 10.72 -0.45 28.21
C PHE A 6 9.39 -0.23 27.48
N ASP A 7 9.31 0.84 26.69
CA ASP A 7 8.18 1.04 25.80
C ASP A 7 8.10 -0.12 24.79
N PRO A 8 6.89 -0.63 24.48
CA PRO A 8 6.74 -1.64 23.45
C PRO A 8 7.21 -1.08 22.09
N PRO A 9 7.74 -1.94 21.19
CA PRO A 9 8.10 -1.48 19.85
C PRO A 9 6.87 -0.90 19.15
N LEU A 10 7.03 0.31 18.59
CA LEU A 10 6.01 0.90 17.75
C LEU A 10 5.83 0.04 16.49
N LEU A 11 4.60 -0.45 16.29
CA LEU A 11 4.22 -1.13 15.04
C LEU A 11 3.51 -0.14 14.13
N ILE A 12 2.32 0.29 14.54
CA ILE A 12 1.53 1.31 13.88
C ILE A 12 0.87 2.17 14.95
N ARG A 13 0.79 3.48 14.71
CA ARG A 13 0.05 4.42 15.55
C ARG A 13 -0.75 5.35 14.66
N GLU A 14 -2.06 5.42 14.90
CA GLU A 14 -2.89 6.47 14.35
C GLU A 14 -2.67 7.75 15.15
N LEU A 15 -2.34 8.83 14.45
CA LEU A 15 -2.14 10.16 15.03
C LEU A 15 -3.38 11.02 14.90
N GLN A 16 -4.11 10.86 13.80
CA GLN A 16 -5.31 11.61 13.49
C GLN A 16 -6.16 10.84 12.48
N SER A 17 -7.48 10.93 12.61
CA SER A 17 -8.43 10.48 11.61
C SER A 17 -9.51 11.54 11.36
N ARG A 18 -10.05 11.58 10.15
CA ARG A 18 -11.22 12.39 9.78
C ARG A 18 -12.02 11.72 8.66
N THR A 19 -13.33 11.84 8.74
CA THR A 19 -14.23 11.45 7.66
C THR A 19 -14.12 12.42 6.49
N VAL A 20 -14.06 11.88 5.27
CA VAL A 20 -14.11 12.61 4.00
C VAL A 20 -15.41 12.23 3.29
N SER A 21 -16.26 13.22 3.03
CA SER A 21 -17.47 13.05 2.22
C SER A 21 -17.13 13.26 0.74
N LEU A 22 -17.34 12.24 -0.08
CA LEU A 22 -17.13 12.32 -1.53
C LEU A 22 -18.27 13.05 -2.25
N GLU A 23 -19.41 13.26 -1.59
CA GLU A 23 -20.49 14.11 -2.12
C GLU A 23 -20.11 15.60 -2.05
N LEU A 24 -19.46 16.01 -0.95
CA LEU A 24 -19.06 17.40 -0.72
C LEU A 24 -17.70 17.71 -1.33
N THR A 25 -16.75 16.80 -1.21
CA THR A 25 -15.36 16.97 -1.65
C THR A 25 -14.88 15.78 -2.48
N PRO A 26 -15.39 15.59 -3.72
CA PRO A 26 -15.07 14.44 -4.56
C PRO A 26 -13.64 14.46 -5.13
N PHE A 27 -12.93 15.58 -5.06
CA PHE A 27 -11.61 15.70 -5.64
C PHE A 27 -10.52 15.57 -4.58
N PHE A 28 -9.51 14.75 -4.87
CA PHE A 28 -8.22 14.79 -4.20
C PHE A 28 -7.28 15.70 -4.97
N TYR A 29 -6.55 16.55 -4.25
CA TYR A 29 -5.47 17.38 -4.78
C TYR A 29 -4.20 17.15 -3.96
N ASN A 30 -3.09 16.85 -4.65
CA ASN A 30 -1.80 16.70 -4.01
C ASN A 30 -1.08 18.05 -3.93
N ALA A 31 -1.12 18.69 -2.75
CA ALA A 31 -0.42 19.94 -2.47
C ALA A 31 1.01 19.71 -1.97
N GLY A 32 1.78 18.84 -2.64
CA GLY A 32 3.18 18.58 -2.28
C GLY A 32 3.34 17.68 -1.05
N GLY A 33 2.48 16.67 -0.90
CA GLY A 33 2.47 15.77 0.26
C GLY A 33 1.45 16.17 1.33
N GLU A 34 0.81 17.32 1.15
CA GLU A 34 -0.36 17.72 1.94
C GLU A 34 -1.65 17.31 1.19
N PRO A 35 -2.48 16.41 1.78
CA PRO A 35 -3.69 15.94 1.13
C PRO A 35 -4.83 16.95 1.29
N CYS A 36 -5.36 17.42 0.15
CA CYS A 36 -6.53 18.29 0.10
C CYS A 36 -7.72 17.58 -0.54
N TYR A 37 -8.88 17.61 0.13
CA TYR A 37 -10.16 17.16 -0.42
C TYR A 37 -11.02 18.38 -0.73
N LEU A 38 -11.44 18.52 -1.99
CA LEU A 38 -12.03 19.75 -2.51
C LEU A 38 -13.32 19.46 -3.30
N ASP A 39 -14.24 20.42 -3.28
CA ASP A 39 -15.46 20.44 -4.12
C ASP A 39 -15.12 20.64 -5.60
N ARG A 40 -14.05 21.38 -5.87
CA ARG A 40 -13.45 21.62 -7.19
C ARG A 40 -11.93 21.76 -7.07
N LEU A 41 -11.21 21.35 -8.11
CA LEU A 41 -9.76 21.55 -8.16
C LEU A 41 -9.41 23.04 -8.34
N PRO A 42 -8.25 23.49 -7.83
CA PRO A 42 -7.70 24.81 -8.12
C PRO A 42 -7.48 25.01 -9.64
N PRO A 43 -7.61 26.23 -10.19
CA PRO A 43 -7.41 26.49 -11.62
C PRO A 43 -6.05 26.06 -12.18
N GLU A 44 -5.01 26.11 -11.35
CA GLU A 44 -3.64 25.71 -11.66
C GLU A 44 -3.40 24.20 -11.58
N ALA A 45 -4.34 23.45 -11.00
CA ALA A 45 -4.17 22.02 -10.81
C ALA A 45 -4.35 21.26 -12.13
N THR A 46 -3.50 20.27 -12.35
CA THR A 46 -3.66 19.33 -13.47
C THR A 46 -4.62 18.22 -13.06
N LEU A 47 -5.81 18.17 -13.67
CA LEU A 47 -6.71 17.04 -13.51
C LEU A 47 -6.16 15.81 -14.25
N ILE A 48 -5.89 14.73 -13.53
CA ILE A 48 -5.49 13.44 -14.09
C ILE A 48 -6.64 12.42 -13.95
N GLN A 49 -6.56 11.35 -14.72
CA GLN A 49 -7.50 10.23 -14.65
C GLN A 49 -6.81 9.02 -14.01
N PRO A 50 -7.57 8.13 -13.35
CA PRO A 50 -7.05 6.85 -12.92
C PRO A 50 -6.40 6.09 -14.08
N ALA A 51 -5.24 5.47 -13.83
CA ALA A 51 -4.54 4.64 -14.79
C ALA A 51 -5.46 3.48 -15.23
N PRO A 52 -5.61 3.24 -16.55
CA PRO A 52 -6.42 2.14 -17.02
C PRO A 52 -5.79 0.80 -16.62
N CYS A 53 -6.62 -0.17 -16.25
CA CYS A 53 -6.15 -1.52 -16.03
C CYS A 53 -5.61 -2.12 -17.34
N ASN A 54 -4.33 -2.46 -17.37
CA ASN A 54 -3.70 -3.22 -18.45
C ASN A 54 -3.19 -4.56 -17.91
N PRO A 55 -3.94 -5.67 -18.10
CA PRO A 55 -3.56 -6.98 -17.61
C PRO A 55 -2.25 -7.53 -18.19
N GLN A 56 -1.75 -6.97 -19.29
CA GLN A 56 -0.48 -7.38 -19.90
C GLN A 56 0.73 -6.65 -19.32
N ALA A 57 0.50 -5.55 -18.58
CA ALA A 57 1.58 -4.83 -17.93
C ALA A 57 2.18 -5.68 -16.80
N ARG A 58 3.51 -5.81 -16.82
CA ARG A 58 4.28 -6.65 -15.91
C ARG A 58 5.46 -5.83 -15.41
N ALA A 59 5.53 -5.62 -14.10
CA ALA A 59 6.66 -5.01 -13.44
C ALA A 59 6.97 -5.80 -12.17
N GLY A 60 8.21 -5.68 -11.68
CA GLY A 60 8.67 -6.37 -10.49
C GLY A 60 9.11 -7.81 -10.72
N ARG A 61 9.36 -8.52 -9.62
CA ARG A 61 9.94 -9.85 -9.60
C ARG A 61 8.85 -10.91 -9.81
N PRO A 62 8.95 -11.78 -10.83
CA PRO A 62 7.96 -12.82 -11.06
C PRO A 62 8.17 -14.05 -10.16
N TYR A 63 7.06 -14.65 -9.72
CA TYR A 63 7.00 -15.92 -9.03
C TYR A 63 5.89 -16.80 -9.61
N THR A 64 6.06 -18.12 -9.46
CA THR A 64 5.00 -19.09 -9.74
C THR A 64 4.17 -19.33 -8.49
N VAL A 65 2.85 -19.24 -8.64
CA VAL A 65 1.83 -19.61 -7.64
C VAL A 65 1.24 -20.95 -8.07
N ARG A 66 1.44 -22.01 -7.28
CA ARG A 66 0.91 -23.35 -7.57
C ARG A 66 -0.60 -23.45 -7.31
N GLY A 67 -1.12 -22.53 -6.50
CA GLY A 67 -2.52 -22.44 -6.11
C GLY A 67 -2.66 -21.75 -4.77
N LEU A 68 -3.82 -21.92 -4.14
CA LEU A 68 -4.08 -21.50 -2.77
C LEU A 68 -3.92 -22.71 -1.84
N ARG A 69 -3.11 -22.59 -0.79
CA ARG A 69 -2.96 -23.64 0.22
C ARG A 69 -4.16 -23.70 1.15
N ASN A 70 -4.69 -22.53 1.49
CA ASN A 70 -5.80 -22.38 2.41
C ASN A 70 -6.61 -21.13 2.08
N THR A 71 -7.91 -21.18 2.40
CA THR A 71 -8.81 -20.03 2.36
C THR A 71 -9.58 -19.99 3.67
N LYS A 72 -9.56 -18.84 4.35
CA LYS A 72 -10.19 -18.67 5.65
C LYS A 72 -10.98 -17.37 5.69
N LEU A 73 -12.23 -17.44 6.14
CA LEU A 73 -12.98 -16.24 6.52
C LEU A 73 -12.62 -15.87 7.96
N SER A 74 -12.19 -14.62 8.16
CA SER A 74 -11.92 -14.04 9.47
C SER A 74 -12.94 -12.95 9.74
N PRO A 75 -13.95 -13.21 10.59
CA PRO A 75 -15.00 -12.24 10.87
C PRO A 75 -14.44 -10.89 11.31
N GLY A 76 -14.87 -9.80 10.66
CA GLY A 76 -14.38 -8.44 10.93
C GLY A 76 -13.05 -8.09 10.25
N PHE A 77 -12.41 -9.03 9.55
CA PHE A 77 -11.15 -8.84 8.83
C PHE A 77 -11.22 -9.29 7.37
N GLY A 78 -12.31 -9.90 6.92
CA GLY A 78 -12.48 -10.36 5.55
C GLY A 78 -11.92 -11.75 5.27
N VAL A 79 -11.52 -12.01 4.02
CA VAL A 79 -11.09 -13.35 3.55
C VAL A 79 -9.56 -13.41 3.42
N GLU A 80 -8.96 -14.46 3.94
CA GLU A 80 -7.53 -14.75 3.84
C GLU A 80 -7.28 -15.86 2.81
N TYR A 81 -6.36 -15.62 1.89
CA TYR A 81 -5.89 -16.53 0.86
C TYR A 81 -4.39 -16.79 1.05
N GLU A 82 -4.04 -18.01 1.46
CA GLU A 82 -2.64 -18.42 1.59
C GLU A 82 -2.10 -18.87 0.22
N LEU A 83 -1.17 -18.12 -0.36
CA LEU A 83 -0.55 -18.42 -1.65
C LEU A 83 0.47 -19.56 -1.53
N ASP A 84 0.43 -20.54 -2.44
CA ASP A 84 1.49 -21.55 -2.59
C ASP A 84 2.58 -21.08 -3.55
N LEU A 85 3.52 -20.26 -3.06
CA LEU A 85 4.64 -19.76 -3.85
C LEU A 85 5.71 -20.85 -4.06
N ALA A 86 6.12 -21.05 -5.30
CA ALA A 86 7.24 -21.93 -5.65
C ALA A 86 8.59 -21.22 -5.46
N ALA A 87 8.93 -20.92 -4.20
CA ALA A 87 10.18 -20.25 -3.82
C ALA A 87 10.59 -20.64 -2.38
N GLU A 88 11.83 -20.32 -2.01
CA GLU A 88 12.34 -20.43 -0.63
C GLU A 88 12.32 -19.08 0.10
N GLU A 89 12.41 -17.98 -0.66
CA GLU A 89 12.31 -16.59 -0.21
C GLU A 89 11.57 -15.75 -1.26
N VAL A 90 11.01 -14.61 -0.84
CA VAL A 90 10.23 -13.71 -1.70
C VAL A 90 10.88 -12.33 -1.72
N VAL A 91 11.66 -12.06 -2.76
CA VAL A 91 12.22 -10.75 -3.07
C VAL A 91 11.17 -9.84 -3.69
N PHE A 92 10.96 -8.66 -3.08
CA PHE A 92 10.24 -7.54 -3.66
C PHE A 92 11.22 -6.67 -4.46
N GLU A 93 11.01 -6.57 -5.77
CA GLU A 93 11.85 -5.75 -6.65
C GLU A 93 11.71 -4.26 -6.27
N PRO A 94 12.80 -3.54 -5.98
CA PRO A 94 12.70 -2.14 -5.57
C PRO A 94 12.53 -1.23 -6.80
N LEU A 95 11.38 -0.58 -6.92
CA LEU A 95 11.05 0.27 -8.06
C LEU A 95 10.65 1.67 -7.58
N TRP A 96 11.10 2.71 -8.27
CA TRP A 96 10.49 4.03 -8.10
C TRP A 96 9.08 4.06 -8.72
N SER A 97 8.16 4.80 -8.09
CA SER A 97 6.78 4.98 -8.56
C SER A 97 6.70 5.90 -9.78
N THR A 98 7.21 5.45 -10.92
CA THR A 98 6.91 6.07 -12.22
C THR A 98 5.46 5.74 -12.61
N ALA A 99 4.90 6.51 -13.55
CA ALA A 99 3.55 6.24 -14.06
C ALA A 99 3.43 4.81 -14.63
N GLU A 100 4.46 4.32 -15.32
CA GLU A 100 4.51 2.97 -15.90
C GLU A 100 4.56 1.89 -14.81
N HIS A 101 5.48 2.01 -13.84
CA HIS A 101 5.62 1.02 -12.77
C HIS A 101 4.37 0.94 -11.91
N ALA A 102 3.79 2.09 -11.54
CA ALA A 102 2.57 2.11 -10.76
C ALA A 102 1.38 1.51 -11.52
N ALA A 103 1.19 1.86 -12.80
CA ALA A 103 0.11 1.34 -13.61
C ALA A 103 0.19 -0.20 -13.82
N ALA A 104 1.40 -0.77 -13.80
CA ALA A 104 1.61 -2.21 -13.82
C ALA A 104 1.07 -2.95 -12.57
N PHE A 105 0.64 -2.21 -11.55
CA PHE A 105 -0.03 -2.71 -10.35
C PHE A 105 -1.38 -2.02 -10.10
N GLY A 106 -1.98 -1.41 -11.13
CA GLY A 106 -3.29 -0.76 -11.02
C GLY A 106 -3.29 0.57 -10.27
N ILE A 107 -2.09 1.14 -10.05
CA ILE A 107 -1.88 2.34 -9.26
C ILE A 107 -1.69 3.55 -10.18
N THR A 108 -2.27 4.68 -9.78
CA THR A 108 -2.08 5.98 -10.42
C THR A 108 -1.14 6.82 -9.58
N VAL A 109 -0.07 7.35 -10.18
CA VAL A 109 0.81 8.32 -9.51
C VAL A 109 0.20 9.71 -9.60
N ILE A 110 0.23 10.44 -8.48
CA ILE A 110 -0.24 11.82 -8.37
C ILE A 110 0.93 12.68 -7.89
N GLN A 111 1.50 13.45 -8.82
CA GLN A 111 2.57 14.41 -8.52
C GLN A 111 2.00 15.66 -7.84
N PRO A 112 2.83 16.48 -7.16
CA PRO A 112 2.41 17.79 -6.67
C PRO A 112 1.78 18.65 -7.77
N GLY A 113 0.69 19.34 -7.43
CA GLY A 113 -0.07 20.13 -8.39
C GLY A 113 -1.05 19.31 -9.24
N GLN A 114 -1.08 17.97 -9.09
CA GLN A 114 -2.07 17.12 -9.74
C GLN A 114 -3.22 16.79 -8.78
N GLY A 115 -4.39 16.57 -9.37
CA GLY A 115 -5.56 16.10 -8.64
C GLY A 115 -6.40 15.15 -9.50
N LEU A 116 -7.24 14.37 -8.83
CA LEU A 116 -8.17 13.45 -9.48
C LEU A 116 -9.50 13.43 -8.75
N ARG A 117 -10.55 12.99 -9.45
CA ARG A 117 -11.83 12.68 -8.83
C ARG A 117 -11.77 11.29 -8.22
N ILE A 118 -12.17 11.18 -6.95
CA ILE A 118 -12.32 9.91 -6.27
C ILE A 118 -13.71 9.37 -6.58
N ASP A 119 -13.77 8.32 -7.39
CA ASP A 119 -15.00 7.56 -7.61
C ASP A 119 -15.07 6.37 -6.66
N SER A 120 -16.19 6.26 -5.96
CA SER A 120 -16.47 5.21 -4.98
C SER A 120 -17.97 4.96 -4.92
N ARG A 121 -18.37 3.72 -4.66
CA ARG A 121 -19.77 3.41 -4.29
C ARG A 121 -20.10 3.83 -2.86
N PHE A 122 -19.08 4.13 -2.06
CA PHE A 122 -19.22 4.58 -0.68
C PHE A 122 -19.15 6.10 -0.62
N PRO A 123 -20.14 6.78 0.00
CA PRO A 123 -20.19 8.23 0.04
C PRO A 123 -19.14 8.84 0.98
N GLU A 124 -18.65 8.05 1.93
CA GLU A 124 -17.68 8.48 2.94
C GLU A 124 -16.50 7.51 3.03
N LEU A 125 -15.32 8.08 3.21
CA LEU A 125 -14.06 7.37 3.45
C LEU A 125 -13.36 8.00 4.65
N GLN A 126 -12.40 7.28 5.23
CA GLN A 126 -11.60 7.74 6.36
C GLN A 126 -10.21 8.15 5.90
N HIS A 127 -9.85 9.38 6.22
CA HIS A 127 -8.51 9.88 6.04
C HIS A 127 -7.74 9.77 7.34
N MET A 128 -6.61 9.06 7.33
CA MET A 128 -5.81 8.79 8.51
C MET A 128 -4.37 9.27 8.33
N HIS A 129 -3.82 9.84 9.41
CA HIS A 129 -2.40 10.06 9.58
C HIS A 129 -1.84 8.96 10.46
N LEU A 130 -0.93 8.18 9.88
CA LEU A 130 -0.34 7.00 10.48
C LEU A 130 1.16 7.19 10.64
N GLU A 131 1.68 6.58 11.70
CA GLU A 131 3.10 6.44 11.96
C GLU A 131 3.42 4.94 12.05
N TYR A 132 4.39 4.49 11.26
CA TYR A 132 4.86 3.11 11.29
C TYR A 132 6.27 3.06 11.87
N GLY A 133 6.47 2.20 12.88
CA GLY A 133 7.79 1.97 13.44
C GLY A 133 8.54 0.87 12.70
N VAL A 134 9.88 0.88 12.78
CA VAL A 134 10.81 0.01 12.03
C VAL A 134 10.51 -1.51 12.13
N PHE A 135 9.78 -1.94 13.15
CA PHE A 135 9.37 -3.34 13.35
C PHE A 135 7.94 -3.66 12.85
N ALA A 136 7.22 -2.72 12.23
CA ALA A 136 5.84 -2.91 11.78
C ALA A 136 5.66 -4.17 10.91
N GLY A 137 6.56 -4.39 9.94
CA GLY A 137 6.53 -5.56 9.06
C GLY A 137 6.85 -6.88 9.75
N HIS A 138 7.46 -6.85 10.94
CA HIS A 138 7.71 -8.05 11.75
C HIS A 138 6.49 -8.47 12.58
N TRP A 139 5.34 -7.81 12.44
CA TRP A 139 4.10 -8.26 13.07
C TRP A 139 3.14 -8.78 12.00
N SER A 140 2.73 -10.04 12.14
CA SER A 140 1.80 -10.72 11.24
C SER A 140 0.54 -11.15 11.99
N PRO A 141 -0.66 -10.70 11.59
CA PRO A 141 -1.91 -11.11 12.24
C PRO A 141 -2.25 -12.57 11.94
N TYR A 142 -1.67 -13.17 10.91
CA TYR A 142 -1.95 -14.55 10.46
C TYR A 142 -1.16 -15.60 11.22
N GLN A 143 0.06 -15.27 11.65
CA GLN A 143 0.99 -16.22 12.25
C GLN A 143 0.79 -16.41 13.77
N GLY A 144 -0.18 -15.72 14.38
CA GLY A 144 -0.57 -15.94 15.77
C GLY A 144 0.54 -15.68 16.80
N THR A 145 1.46 -14.76 16.50
CA THR A 145 2.67 -14.54 17.32
C THR A 145 2.42 -13.78 18.63
N GLN A 146 1.18 -13.36 18.90
CA GLN A 146 0.79 -12.55 20.07
C GLN A 146 1.65 -11.28 20.14
N ASN A 147 2.38 -11.10 21.24
CA ASN A 147 3.25 -9.94 21.48
C ASN A 147 4.70 -10.18 21.01
N ARG A 148 4.94 -11.19 20.17
CA ARG A 148 6.27 -11.50 19.63
C ARG A 148 6.39 -11.03 18.19
N LEU A 149 7.53 -10.42 17.88
CA LEU A 149 7.92 -10.13 16.51
C LEU A 149 8.24 -11.45 15.79
N CYS A 150 7.78 -11.56 14.55
CA CYS A 150 8.15 -12.61 13.61
C CYS A 150 9.64 -12.47 13.30
N THR A 151 10.37 -13.59 13.27
CA THR A 151 11.81 -13.57 12.90
C THR A 151 12.03 -13.22 11.43
N THR A 152 10.99 -13.39 10.61
CA THR A 152 10.96 -13.04 9.20
C THR A 152 9.71 -12.21 8.90
N ILE A 153 9.77 -11.38 7.86
CA ILE A 153 8.59 -10.72 7.30
C ILE A 153 7.94 -11.70 6.33
N CYS A 154 6.62 -11.81 6.39
CA CYS A 154 5.83 -12.59 5.45
C CYS A 154 5.27 -11.69 4.34
N THR A 155 4.92 -12.28 3.20
CA THR A 155 4.04 -11.59 2.24
C THR A 155 2.69 -11.41 2.90
N ASP A 156 2.20 -10.17 2.90
CA ASP A 156 0.89 -9.75 3.40
C ASP A 156 0.41 -8.63 2.47
N LEU A 157 -0.56 -8.90 1.61
CA LEU A 157 -1.07 -7.95 0.64
C LEU A 157 -2.60 -7.95 0.65
N GLU A 158 -3.19 -6.79 0.43
CA GLU A 158 -4.64 -6.58 0.48
C GLU A 158 -5.21 -6.31 -0.92
N HIS A 159 -6.47 -6.67 -1.08
CA HIS A 159 -7.35 -6.32 -2.18
C HIS A 159 -8.72 -5.97 -1.61
N HIS A 160 -9.35 -4.91 -2.12
CA HIS A 160 -10.65 -4.42 -1.62
C HIS A 160 -11.38 -3.57 -2.66
N ASP A 161 -12.67 -3.34 -2.40
CA ASP A 161 -13.60 -2.71 -3.34
C ASP A 161 -13.90 -1.23 -3.06
N PHE A 162 -12.99 -0.56 -2.37
CA PHE A 162 -13.02 0.89 -2.15
C PHE A 162 -11.71 1.52 -2.65
N PRO A 163 -11.71 2.81 -3.02
CA PRO A 163 -10.48 3.47 -3.42
C PRO A 163 -9.56 3.68 -2.23
N HIS A 164 -8.25 3.63 -2.48
CA HIS A 164 -7.22 3.83 -1.46
C HIS A 164 -6.22 4.88 -1.95
N LEU A 165 -5.95 5.90 -1.14
CA LEU A 165 -4.86 6.85 -1.38
C LEU A 165 -3.72 6.60 -0.42
N PHE A 166 -2.49 6.69 -0.89
CA PHE A 166 -1.32 6.74 -0.04
C PHE A 166 -0.54 8.03 -0.34
N ILE A 167 -0.21 8.78 0.70
CA ILE A 167 0.43 10.09 0.59
C ILE A 167 1.80 10.03 1.29
N SER A 168 2.86 10.30 0.52
CA SER A 168 4.24 10.34 1.01
C SER A 168 4.53 11.70 1.67
N CYS A 169 4.16 11.84 2.94
CA CYS A 169 4.24 13.10 3.68
C CYS A 169 5.38 13.19 4.71
N ASP A 170 6.19 12.14 4.89
CA ASP A 170 7.34 12.20 5.79
C ASP A 170 8.36 13.26 5.33
N PRO A 171 8.92 14.08 6.25
CA PRO A 171 9.84 15.15 5.89
C PRO A 171 11.21 14.68 5.38
N VAL A 172 11.58 13.41 5.57
CA VAL A 172 12.92 12.91 5.27
C VAL A 172 12.90 11.60 4.47
N LYS A 173 11.85 10.79 4.60
CA LYS A 173 11.75 9.46 3.98
C LYS A 173 10.73 9.42 2.85
N PRO A 174 11.01 8.69 1.76
CA PRO A 174 9.96 8.29 0.83
C PRO A 174 9.01 7.30 1.49
N LEU A 175 7.78 7.24 1.00
CA LEU A 175 6.86 6.15 1.33
C LEU A 175 7.21 4.91 0.49
N VAL A 176 7.05 3.72 1.07
CA VAL A 176 7.20 2.45 0.34
C VAL A 176 5.92 1.65 0.45
N LEU A 177 5.40 1.19 -0.69
CA LEU A 177 4.28 0.27 -0.76
C LEU A 177 4.76 -1.06 -1.34
N SER A 178 4.56 -2.15 -0.60
CA SER A 178 4.70 -3.48 -1.19
C SER A 178 3.48 -3.75 -2.06
N VAL A 179 3.70 -4.12 -3.31
CA VAL A 179 2.64 -4.32 -4.29
C VAL A 179 2.83 -5.62 -5.04
N ALA A 180 1.74 -6.16 -5.56
CA ALA A 180 1.79 -7.28 -6.48
C ALA A 180 0.66 -7.24 -7.51
N ARG A 181 0.91 -7.89 -8.64
CA ARG A 181 -0.15 -8.26 -9.58
C ARG A 181 -0.18 -9.77 -9.71
N TYR A 182 -1.33 -10.37 -9.42
CA TYR A 182 -1.55 -11.81 -9.47
C TYR A 182 -2.43 -12.18 -10.66
N TRP A 183 -2.01 -13.16 -11.46
CA TRP A 183 -2.78 -13.75 -12.55
C TRP A 183 -3.14 -15.20 -12.16
N PRO A 184 -4.32 -15.45 -11.56
CA PRO A 184 -4.70 -16.77 -11.07
C PRO A 184 -4.68 -17.84 -12.17
N ALA A 185 -5.21 -17.51 -13.35
CA ALA A 185 -5.25 -18.43 -14.50
C ALA A 185 -3.87 -18.77 -15.07
N GLU A 186 -2.87 -17.91 -14.86
CA GLU A 186 -1.49 -18.16 -15.30
C GLU A 186 -0.62 -18.80 -14.21
N GLY A 187 -1.11 -18.90 -12.97
CA GLY A 187 -0.30 -19.33 -11.82
C GLY A 187 0.93 -18.44 -11.62
N ARG A 188 0.79 -17.12 -11.83
CA ARG A 188 1.89 -16.15 -11.82
C ARG A 188 1.55 -14.95 -10.96
N ILE A 189 2.53 -14.47 -10.20
CA ILE A 189 2.46 -13.20 -9.48
C ILE A 189 3.74 -12.41 -9.71
N CYS A 190 3.65 -11.10 -9.91
CA CYS A 190 4.82 -10.22 -9.90
C CYS A 190 4.76 -9.30 -8.68
N MET A 191 5.87 -9.14 -7.96
CA MET A 191 5.94 -8.39 -6.70
C MET A 191 7.02 -7.30 -6.75
N ALA A 192 6.73 -6.14 -6.14
CA ALA A 192 7.65 -5.01 -6.07
C ALA A 192 7.43 -4.18 -4.80
N ASP A 193 8.47 -3.49 -4.36
CA ASP A 193 8.33 -2.35 -3.46
C ASP A 193 8.32 -1.08 -4.30
N LEU A 194 7.19 -0.37 -4.34
CA LEU A 194 7.07 0.94 -4.96
C LEU A 194 7.51 2.02 -3.99
N TRP A 195 8.64 2.65 -4.29
CA TRP A 195 9.18 3.81 -3.60
C TRP A 195 8.55 5.07 -4.17
N ILE A 196 7.77 5.75 -3.35
CA ILE A 196 7.03 6.96 -3.67
C ILE A 196 7.85 8.15 -3.18
N PRO A 197 8.26 9.07 -4.08
CA PRO A 197 9.01 10.24 -3.68
C PRO A 197 8.26 11.08 -2.65
N GLN A 198 9.01 11.79 -1.81
CA GLN A 198 8.44 12.76 -0.89
C GLN A 198 7.55 13.76 -1.65
N GLY A 199 6.40 14.08 -1.06
CA GLY A 199 5.42 14.99 -1.63
C GLY A 199 4.56 14.39 -2.72
N TRP A 200 4.82 13.15 -3.15
CA TRP A 200 3.99 12.46 -4.13
C TRP A 200 2.89 11.66 -3.41
N SER A 201 1.85 11.33 -4.15
CA SER A 201 0.79 10.43 -3.69
C SER A 201 0.52 9.37 -4.74
N VAL A 202 -0.13 8.29 -4.34
CA VAL A 202 -0.64 7.28 -5.26
C VAL A 202 -2.09 6.94 -4.96
N PHE A 203 -2.84 6.63 -6.00
CA PHE A 203 -4.25 6.28 -5.94
C PHE A 203 -4.51 4.92 -6.52
N LEU A 204 -5.28 4.14 -5.78
CA LEU A 204 -5.81 2.85 -6.17
C LEU A 204 -7.32 2.99 -6.31
N PRO A 205 -7.89 2.71 -7.49
CA PRO A 205 -9.33 2.67 -7.65
C PRO A 205 -9.93 1.49 -6.86
N ALA A 206 -11.22 1.57 -6.59
CA ALA A 206 -11.98 0.44 -6.06
C ALA A 206 -11.85 -0.78 -6.99
N GLN A 207 -11.52 -1.94 -6.43
CA GLN A 207 -11.41 -3.19 -7.17
C GLN A 207 -12.51 -4.15 -6.70
N PRO A 208 -13.73 -4.08 -7.26
CA PRO A 208 -14.78 -5.03 -6.91
C PRO A 208 -14.37 -6.44 -7.27
N ASP A 209 -14.78 -7.40 -6.42
CA ASP A 209 -14.54 -8.81 -6.71
C ASP A 209 -15.18 -9.19 -8.04
N ASN A 210 -14.32 -9.55 -8.98
CA ASN A 210 -14.72 -9.96 -10.31
C ASN A 210 -14.01 -11.26 -10.64
N ALA A 211 -14.75 -12.37 -10.52
CA ALA A 211 -14.25 -13.70 -10.82
C ALA A 211 -13.73 -13.87 -12.27
N THR A 212 -14.07 -12.95 -13.17
CA THR A 212 -13.61 -12.93 -14.57
C THR A 212 -12.43 -11.98 -14.82
N ALA A 213 -11.97 -11.25 -13.79
CA ALA A 213 -10.83 -10.38 -13.93
C ALA A 213 -9.57 -11.22 -14.28
N PRO A 214 -8.79 -10.83 -15.30
CA PRO A 214 -7.61 -11.57 -15.72
C PRO A 214 -6.47 -11.50 -14.69
N CYS A 215 -6.48 -10.47 -13.85
CA CYS A 215 -5.51 -10.26 -12.79
C CYS A 215 -6.15 -9.57 -11.58
N VAL A 216 -5.47 -9.67 -10.44
CA VAL A 216 -5.79 -9.02 -9.17
C VAL A 216 -4.62 -8.11 -8.81
N ASP A 217 -4.89 -6.83 -8.56
CA ASP A 217 -3.91 -5.89 -8.05
C ASP A 217 -3.95 -5.87 -6.52
N LEU A 218 -2.77 -5.99 -5.91
CA LEU A 218 -2.56 -6.20 -4.49
C LEU A 218 -1.57 -5.17 -3.94
N HIS A 219 -1.76 -4.73 -2.71
CA HIS A 219 -0.85 -3.77 -2.07
C HIS A 219 -0.83 -3.88 -0.55
N ASN A 220 0.18 -3.31 0.11
CA ASN A 220 0.23 -3.13 1.57
C ASN A 220 1.25 -2.03 1.89
N ASN A 221 0.95 -1.24 2.92
CA ASN A 221 1.83 -0.17 3.39
C ASN A 221 2.55 -0.49 4.71
N ARG A 222 2.30 -1.63 5.36
CA ARG A 222 2.97 -2.00 6.62
C ARG A 222 4.49 -2.17 6.46
N ASN A 223 4.92 -2.64 5.30
CA ASN A 223 6.33 -2.74 4.95
C ASN A 223 7.00 -1.39 4.68
N SER A 224 6.24 -0.28 4.63
CA SER A 224 6.79 1.08 4.50
C SER A 224 7.85 1.40 5.55
N ALA A 225 7.66 0.88 6.77
CA ALA A 225 8.60 0.99 7.87
C ALA A 225 10.03 0.50 7.53
N ARG A 226 10.19 -0.36 6.53
CA ARG A 226 11.52 -0.81 6.08
C ARG A 226 12.34 0.28 5.41
N ALA A 227 11.72 1.37 4.95
CA ALA A 227 12.46 2.58 4.54
C ALA A 227 13.35 3.13 5.66
N CYS A 228 12.97 2.87 6.92
CA CYS A 228 13.71 3.27 8.12
C CYS A 228 14.78 2.24 8.54
N TRP A 229 14.80 1.04 7.94
CA TRP A 229 15.75 0.00 8.35
C TRP A 229 17.20 0.40 8.08
N GLY A 230 18.05 0.21 9.09
CA GLY A 230 19.47 0.59 9.05
C GLY A 230 19.74 2.08 9.30
N ASP A 231 18.72 2.87 9.66
CA ASP A 231 18.88 4.25 10.11
C ASP A 231 18.60 4.35 11.61
N LEU A 232 19.65 4.62 12.40
CA LEU A 232 19.55 4.70 13.86
C LEU A 232 18.87 5.98 14.35
N PHE A 233 18.74 7.00 13.50
CA PHE A 233 18.19 8.31 13.88
C PHE A 233 16.75 8.51 13.43
N GLN A 234 16.25 7.64 12.55
CA GLN A 234 14.87 7.66 12.09
C GLN A 234 14.30 6.24 12.09
N ASP A 235 13.68 5.86 13.21
CA ASP A 235 13.09 4.55 13.47
C ASP A 235 11.61 4.43 13.05
N ARG A 236 11.09 5.47 12.40
CA ARG A 236 9.67 5.60 12.04
C ARG A 236 9.47 6.41 10.76
N VAL A 237 8.34 6.19 10.12
CA VAL A 237 7.89 6.93 8.93
C VAL A 237 6.46 7.43 9.11
N HIS A 238 6.24 8.69 8.72
CA HIS A 238 4.90 9.28 8.64
C HIS A 238 4.28 9.06 7.26
N THR A 239 3.03 8.63 7.25
CA THR A 239 2.25 8.50 6.03
C THR A 239 0.83 8.93 6.28
N GLN A 240 0.17 9.42 5.26
CA GLN A 240 -1.26 9.63 5.29
C GLN A 240 -1.94 8.70 4.29
N THR A 241 -3.17 8.30 4.59
CA THR A 241 -3.96 7.43 3.73
C THR A 241 -5.43 7.87 3.68
N LEU A 242 -6.13 7.51 2.61
CA LEU A 242 -7.60 7.50 2.55
C LEU A 242 -8.04 6.06 2.29
N LEU A 243 -8.90 5.50 3.12
CA LEU A 243 -9.44 4.14 2.96
C LEU A 243 -10.79 4.00 3.65
N ARG A 244 -11.42 2.82 3.57
CA ARG A 244 -12.61 2.50 4.36
C ARG A 244 -12.23 1.64 5.57
N GLU A 245 -12.62 2.09 6.77
CA GLU A 245 -12.40 1.32 8.00
C GLU A 245 -13.36 0.13 8.11
N ASN A 246 -12.89 -0.96 8.75
CA ASN A 246 -13.70 -2.07 9.27
C ASN A 246 -14.71 -2.63 8.25
N ASP A 247 -14.20 -3.12 7.12
CA ASP A 247 -15.03 -3.70 6.06
C ASP A 247 -14.70 -5.20 5.87
N ASP A 248 -15.72 -6.05 5.76
CA ASP A 248 -15.54 -7.45 5.39
C ASP A 248 -15.13 -7.61 3.90
N SER A 249 -15.03 -6.51 3.15
CA SER A 249 -14.58 -6.48 1.75
C SER A 249 -13.07 -6.74 1.57
N PHE A 250 -12.26 -6.69 2.64
CA PHE A 250 -10.85 -7.00 2.56
C PHE A 250 -10.60 -8.45 2.15
N ARG A 251 -9.63 -8.62 1.24
CA ARG A 251 -9.10 -9.90 0.80
C ARG A 251 -7.60 -9.89 0.96
N TRP A 252 -7.12 -10.67 1.90
CA TRP A 252 -5.72 -10.77 2.25
C TRP A 252 -5.07 -11.92 1.49
N TYR A 253 -4.02 -11.62 0.75
CA TYR A 253 -3.18 -12.58 0.05
C TYR A 253 -1.84 -12.62 0.77
N TRP A 254 -1.54 -13.77 1.37
CA TRP A 254 -0.36 -13.90 2.24
C TRP A 254 0.42 -15.18 1.98
N ASN A 255 1.68 -15.20 2.39
CA ASN A 255 2.55 -16.37 2.35
C ASN A 255 3.63 -16.27 3.44
N PRO A 256 3.94 -17.36 4.18
CA PRO A 256 4.84 -17.31 5.33
C PRO A 256 6.34 -17.29 4.99
N LEU A 257 6.73 -17.43 3.71
CA LEU A 257 8.14 -17.40 3.32
C LEU A 257 8.78 -16.05 3.70
N PRO A 258 10.08 -16.04 4.04
CA PRO A 258 10.79 -14.81 4.32
C PRO A 258 10.79 -13.89 3.10
N THR A 259 10.52 -12.60 3.32
CA THR A 259 10.60 -11.58 2.28
C THR A 259 11.92 -10.80 2.34
N VAL A 260 12.38 -10.34 1.17
CA VAL A 260 13.56 -9.49 1.01
C VAL A 260 13.12 -8.15 0.41
N HIS A 261 13.51 -7.07 1.08
CA HIS A 261 13.23 -5.69 0.70
C HIS A 261 14.53 -4.92 0.55
N SER A 262 14.65 -4.09 -0.49
CA SER A 262 15.88 -3.35 -0.77
C SER A 262 15.57 -1.93 -1.27
N ARG A 263 16.60 -1.09 -1.37
CA ARG A 263 16.46 0.30 -1.84
C ARG A 263 16.42 0.34 -3.37
N PRO A 264 15.69 1.30 -3.97
CA PRO A 264 15.65 1.47 -5.41
C PRO A 264 16.98 2.08 -5.89
N PRO A 265 17.23 2.14 -7.20
CA PRO A 265 18.36 2.86 -7.77
C PRO A 265 18.45 4.30 -7.23
N ALA A 266 19.66 4.82 -7.06
CA ALA A 266 19.91 6.07 -6.32
C ALA A 266 19.20 7.33 -6.85
N GLN A 267 18.80 7.35 -8.13
CA GLN A 267 18.11 8.50 -8.73
C GLN A 267 16.60 8.30 -8.69
N ALA A 268 15.92 9.15 -7.91
CA ALA A 268 14.47 9.26 -7.93
C ALA A 268 13.97 9.90 -9.24
N PRO A 269 12.72 9.62 -9.67
CA PRO A 269 12.09 10.34 -10.76
C PRO A 269 12.05 11.83 -10.44
N GLN A 270 12.39 12.66 -11.42
CA GLN A 270 12.26 14.11 -11.29
C GLN A 270 10.81 14.52 -11.54
N HIS A 271 10.40 15.65 -10.95
CA HIS A 271 9.13 16.29 -11.30
C HIS A 271 9.14 16.63 -12.79
N SER A 272 8.14 16.15 -13.52
CA SER A 272 7.84 16.71 -14.83
C SER A 272 7.36 18.15 -14.58
N ALA A 273 8.14 19.13 -15.04
CA ALA A 273 7.80 20.55 -14.95
C ALA A 273 6.56 20.90 -15.77
#